data_AF-A0A6S7H1M5-F1
#
_entry.id   AF-A0A6S7H1M5-F1
#
_cell.length_a   1.000
_cell.length_b   1.000
_cell.length_c   1.000
_cell.angle_alpha   90.00
_cell.angle_beta   90.00
_cell.angle_gamma   90.00
#
_symmetry.space_group_name_H-M   'P 1'
#
loop_
_entity.id
_entity.type
_entity.pdbx_description
1 polymer ?
#
loop_
_entity_poly.entity_id
_entity_poly.type
_entity_poly.pdbx_seq_one_letter_code
_entity_poly.pdbx_strand_id
1 'polypeptide(L)'
;MDKISAKILQVAAPVIAPSLTEIFNMSIDSDQFPSDWKAARAIPLLKKGQRSMLDNYRPISILPVVSKLMERIMYDQMYEYLNQNNLFSKHQFGFRPYHSTTTTLLDCTNEWYTNMDRGLYNLVVFLDLKKSFDTVDHEILLSKFEMYGFQRKALNLLRCYLTHRTQSCQLASIFSVEKEIICGIPQGSILGPLIFIMYINDLPSCLERTTPRMFADDTNLTAVGRTISEAEERASVDLRNVQKWLCANKLSLNIAKT
;
A
#
# COMPACT_ATOMS: atom_id res chain seq x y z
N MET A 1 7.19 -19.53 10.95
CA MET A 1 7.44 -19.77 12.38
C MET A 1 6.78 -21.05 12.85
N ASP A 2 5.52 -21.26 12.47
CA ASP A 2 4.66 -22.41 12.78
C ASP A 2 4.82 -23.64 11.87
N LYS A 3 5.45 -23.52 10.69
CA LYS A 3 5.61 -24.60 9.68
C LYS A 3 4.28 -25.18 9.16
N ILE A 4 3.17 -24.48 9.38
CA ILE A 4 1.85 -24.88 8.90
C ILE A 4 1.68 -24.39 7.46
N SER A 5 1.38 -25.32 6.55
CA SER A 5 1.08 -24.97 5.16
C SER A 5 -0.42 -24.67 4.99
N ALA A 6 -0.75 -23.83 3.99
CA ALA A 6 -2.15 -23.56 3.65
C ALA A 6 -2.93 -24.84 3.27
N LYS A 7 -2.25 -25.82 2.66
CA LYS A 7 -2.86 -27.11 2.30
C LYS A 7 -3.29 -27.90 3.54
N ILE A 8 -2.49 -27.88 4.62
CA ILE A 8 -2.85 -28.56 5.87
C ILE A 8 -4.10 -27.91 6.48
N LEU A 9 -4.16 -26.58 6.52
CA LEU A 9 -5.35 -25.87 7.01
C LEU A 9 -6.59 -26.16 6.16
N GLN A 10 -6.46 -26.24 4.84
CA GLN A 10 -7.58 -26.59 3.96
C GLN A 10 -8.11 -28.00 4.21
N VAL A 11 -7.22 -28.99 4.39
CA VAL A 11 -7.62 -30.37 4.68
C VAL A 11 -8.26 -30.48 6.06
N ALA A 12 -7.72 -29.77 7.05
CA ALA A 12 -8.24 -29.78 8.42
C ALA A 12 -9.45 -28.85 8.63
N ALA A 13 -9.80 -28.02 7.63
CA ALA A 13 -10.83 -26.98 7.74
C ALA A 13 -12.17 -27.46 8.32
N PRO A 14 -12.72 -28.65 7.95
CA PRO A 14 -13.97 -29.13 8.53
C PRO A 14 -13.96 -29.27 10.06
N VAL A 15 -12.76 -29.46 10.64
CA VAL A 15 -12.58 -29.65 12.08
C VAL A 15 -12.16 -28.36 12.77
N ILE A 16 -11.24 -27.59 12.18
CA ILE A 16 -10.62 -26.43 12.85
C ILE A 16 -11.34 -25.10 12.60
N ALA A 17 -12.19 -25.01 11.56
CA ALA A 17 -12.86 -23.77 11.21
C ALA A 17 -13.73 -23.19 12.34
N PRO A 18 -14.51 -23.98 13.11
CA PRO A 18 -15.30 -23.44 14.22
C PRO A 18 -14.41 -22.76 15.28
N SER A 19 -13.33 -23.41 15.70
CA SER A 19 -12.40 -22.85 16.70
C SER A 19 -11.67 -21.62 16.18
N LEU A 20 -11.22 -21.62 14.92
CA LEU A 20 -10.60 -20.44 14.31
C LEU A 20 -11.59 -19.27 14.21
N THR A 21 -12.85 -19.55 13.89
CA THR A 21 -13.91 -18.54 13.83
C THR A 21 -14.12 -17.90 15.20
N GLU A 22 -14.17 -18.69 16.27
CA GLU A 22 -14.27 -18.17 17.64
C GLU A 22 -13.08 -17.27 17.97
N ILE A 23 -11.86 -17.67 17.64
CA ILE A 23 -10.65 -16.87 17.86
C ILE A 23 -10.70 -15.55 17.07
N PHE A 24 -11.12 -15.58 15.81
CA PHE A 24 -11.24 -14.37 14.99
C PHE A 24 -12.30 -13.41 15.54
N ASN A 25 -13.46 -13.93 15.94
CA ASN A 25 -14.51 -13.11 16.55
C ASN A 25 -14.04 -12.49 17.86
N MET A 26 -13.41 -13.26 18.75
CA MET A 26 -12.82 -12.74 19.98
C MET A 26 -11.78 -11.64 19.71
N SER A 27 -10.94 -11.83 18.69
CA SER A 27 -9.94 -10.85 18.27
C SER A 27 -10.59 -9.53 17.81
N ILE A 28 -11.66 -9.60 17.02
CA ILE A 28 -12.42 -8.43 16.55
C ILE A 28 -13.14 -7.75 17.72
N ASP A 29 -13.84 -8.51 18.57
CA ASP A 29 -14.66 -7.97 19.66
C ASP A 29 -13.83 -7.27 20.74
N SER A 30 -12.61 -7.75 20.97
CA SER A 30 -11.65 -7.22 21.93
C SER A 30 -10.68 -6.17 21.36
N ASP A 31 -10.76 -5.87 20.06
CA ASP A 31 -9.81 -5.01 19.34
C ASP A 31 -8.33 -5.49 19.43
N GLN A 32 -8.09 -6.79 19.67
CA GLN A 32 -6.75 -7.34 19.87
C GLN A 32 -6.35 -8.30 18.75
N PHE A 33 -5.29 -7.96 18.01
CA PHE A 33 -4.65 -8.87 17.06
C PHE A 33 -3.67 -9.81 17.80
N PRO A 34 -3.77 -11.15 17.65
CA PRO A 34 -2.92 -12.08 18.39
C PRO A 34 -1.42 -11.86 18.17
N SER A 35 -0.65 -11.81 19.27
CA SER A 35 0.80 -11.54 19.24
C SER A 35 1.58 -12.58 18.44
N ASP A 36 1.21 -13.85 18.54
CA ASP A 36 1.86 -14.96 17.83
C ASP A 36 1.76 -14.81 16.30
N TRP A 37 0.81 -14.00 15.82
CA TRP A 37 0.55 -13.76 14.41
C TRP A 37 1.25 -12.51 13.87
N LYS A 38 1.90 -11.73 14.74
CA LYS A 38 2.59 -10.47 14.40
C LYS A 38 4.04 -10.65 13.97
N ALA A 39 4.62 -11.82 14.26
CA ALA A 39 5.99 -12.13 13.92
C ALA A 39 6.11 -12.56 12.45
N ALA A 40 7.06 -11.98 11.72
CA ALA A 40 7.27 -12.19 10.29
C ALA A 40 8.67 -12.71 9.97
N ARG A 41 8.79 -13.45 8.88
CA ARG A 41 10.09 -13.85 8.33
C ARG A 41 10.37 -13.15 7.01
N ALA A 42 11.38 -12.30 6.97
CA ALA A 42 11.83 -11.63 5.76
C ALA A 42 12.71 -12.56 4.93
N ILE A 43 12.38 -12.73 3.66
CA ILE A 43 13.28 -13.31 2.67
C ILE A 43 13.71 -12.21 1.71
N PRO A 44 15.01 -11.84 1.66
CA PRO A 44 15.50 -10.85 0.72
C PRO A 44 15.53 -11.43 -0.68
N LEU A 45 14.66 -10.93 -1.56
CA LEU A 45 14.64 -11.31 -2.97
C LEU A 45 15.41 -10.28 -3.79
N LEU A 46 16.42 -10.69 -4.55
CA LEU A 46 17.14 -9.79 -5.44
C LEU A 46 16.22 -9.32 -6.58
N LYS A 47 15.95 -8.03 -6.66
CA LYS A 47 15.10 -7.42 -7.70
C LYS A 47 15.87 -7.21 -9.01
N LYS A 48 17.06 -6.60 -8.93
CA LYS A 48 17.95 -6.33 -10.08
C LYS A 48 19.33 -5.85 -9.63
N GLY A 49 20.33 -5.87 -10.49
CA GLY A 49 21.64 -5.25 -10.23
C GLY A 49 22.59 -6.09 -9.36
N GLN A 50 23.58 -5.41 -8.76
CA GLN A 50 24.64 -6.05 -7.99
C GLN A 50 24.14 -6.57 -6.64
N ARG A 51 24.62 -7.77 -6.26
CA ARG A 51 24.27 -8.45 -4.99
C ARG A 51 24.83 -7.76 -3.74
N SER A 52 25.82 -6.90 -3.89
CA SER A 52 26.45 -6.14 -2.80
C SER A 52 25.60 -4.96 -2.31
N MET A 53 24.68 -4.47 -3.15
CA MET A 53 23.86 -3.30 -2.85
C MET A 53 22.54 -3.72 -2.19
N LEU A 54 22.30 -3.30 -0.94
CA LEU A 54 21.10 -3.67 -0.19
C LEU A 54 19.80 -3.14 -0.82
N ASP A 55 19.85 -1.97 -1.47
CA ASP A 55 18.70 -1.37 -2.16
C ASP A 55 18.20 -2.18 -3.35
N ASN A 56 18.99 -3.16 -3.82
CA ASN A 56 18.61 -4.07 -4.88
C ASN A 56 17.76 -5.25 -4.39
N TYR A 57 17.58 -5.42 -3.09
CA TYR A 57 16.76 -6.48 -2.52
C TYR A 57 15.39 -5.95 -2.11
N ARG A 58 14.37 -6.78 -2.36
CA ARG A 58 13.02 -6.61 -1.87
C ARG A 58 12.78 -7.61 -0.74
N PRO A 59 12.56 -7.17 0.50
CA PRO A 59 12.21 -8.09 1.58
C PRO A 59 10.79 -8.59 1.38
N ILE A 60 10.60 -9.91 1.25
CA ILE A 60 9.27 -10.53 1.25
C ILE A 60 8.99 -11.07 2.64
N SER A 61 7.94 -10.56 3.27
CA SER A 61 7.48 -11.00 4.59
C SER A 61 6.60 -12.24 4.47
N ILE A 62 7.09 -13.36 4.97
CA ILE A 62 6.31 -14.57 5.19
C ILE A 62 5.63 -14.46 6.55
N LEU A 63 4.32 -14.27 6.51
CA LEU A 63 3.43 -14.24 7.66
C LEU A 63 2.84 -15.63 7.93
N PRO A 64 2.47 -15.94 9.19
CA PRO A 64 1.73 -17.16 9.52
C PRO A 64 0.46 -17.27 8.67
N VAL A 65 0.09 -18.48 8.24
CA VAL A 65 -1.05 -18.66 7.34
C VAL A 65 -2.36 -18.26 8.03
N VAL A 66 -2.49 -18.54 9.33
CA VAL A 66 -3.66 -18.14 10.13
C VAL A 66 -3.74 -16.61 10.25
N SER A 67 -2.61 -15.92 10.39
CA SER A 67 -2.52 -14.44 10.37
C SER A 67 -3.12 -13.89 9.07
N LYS A 68 -2.81 -14.52 7.92
CA LYS A 68 -3.37 -14.14 6.62
C LYS A 68 -4.89 -14.36 6.53
N LEU A 69 -5.44 -15.39 7.19
CA LEU A 69 -6.89 -15.59 7.22
C LEU A 69 -7.59 -14.45 7.97
N MET A 70 -7.04 -14.04 9.12
CA MET A 70 -7.55 -12.88 9.85
C MET A 70 -7.42 -11.59 9.04
N GLU A 71 -6.27 -11.35 8.40
CA GLU A 71 -6.07 -10.21 7.50
C GLU A 71 -7.09 -10.21 6.36
N ARG A 72 -7.48 -11.39 5.85
CA ARG A 72 -8.50 -11.48 4.80
C ARG A 72 -9.87 -11.05 5.30
N ILE A 73 -10.27 -11.49 6.50
CA ILE A 73 -11.53 -11.08 7.13
C ILE A 73 -11.55 -9.56 7.33
N MET A 74 -10.48 -9.00 7.89
CA MET A 74 -10.33 -7.55 8.05
C MET A 74 -10.39 -6.83 6.69
N TYR A 75 -9.66 -7.33 5.68
CA TYR A 75 -9.66 -6.76 4.34
C TYR A 75 -11.07 -6.70 3.75
N ASP A 76 -11.82 -7.80 3.80
CA ASP A 76 -13.16 -7.87 3.19
C ASP A 76 -14.11 -6.86 3.83
N GLN A 77 -14.13 -6.76 5.17
CA GLN A 77 -14.95 -5.78 5.90
C GLN A 77 -14.54 -4.33 5.60
N MET A 78 -13.23 -4.04 5.62
CA MET A 78 -12.71 -2.69 5.34
C MET A 78 -12.99 -2.27 3.90
N TYR A 79 -12.78 -3.17 2.95
CA TYR A 79 -13.01 -2.92 1.54
C TYR A 79 -14.48 -2.66 1.25
N GLU A 80 -15.39 -3.47 1.82
CA GLU A 80 -16.83 -3.27 1.70
C GLU A 80 -17.25 -1.88 2.20
N TYR A 81 -16.80 -1.49 3.41
CA TYR A 81 -17.08 -0.17 3.96
C TYR A 81 -16.55 0.97 3.06
N LEU A 82 -15.29 0.88 2.63
CA LEU A 82 -14.67 1.90 1.77
C LEU A 82 -15.40 2.04 0.43
N ASN A 83 -15.88 0.92 -0.13
CA ASN A 83 -16.60 0.92 -1.39
C ASN A 83 -18.03 1.47 -1.24
N GLN A 84 -18.78 1.04 -0.22
CA GLN A 84 -20.15 1.50 0.04
C GLN A 84 -20.20 3.02 0.29
N ASN A 85 -19.16 3.58 0.91
CA ASN A 85 -19.05 5.01 1.21
C ASN A 85 -18.30 5.81 0.12
N ASN A 86 -17.93 5.19 -1.00
CA ASN A 86 -17.20 5.83 -2.11
C ASN A 86 -15.91 6.56 -1.68
N LEU A 87 -15.15 5.95 -0.76
CA LEU A 87 -13.98 6.59 -0.14
C LEU A 87 -12.69 6.42 -0.95
N PHE A 88 -12.68 5.54 -1.96
CA PHE A 88 -11.55 5.39 -2.87
C PHE A 88 -11.44 6.58 -3.82
N SER A 89 -10.23 7.09 -4.00
CA SER A 89 -9.93 8.09 -5.00
C SER A 89 -10.22 7.54 -6.40
N LYS A 90 -10.93 8.34 -7.20
CA LYS A 90 -11.18 8.05 -8.61
C LYS A 90 -9.90 7.91 -9.44
N HIS A 91 -8.78 8.45 -8.95
CA HIS A 91 -7.48 8.41 -9.60
C HIS A 91 -6.64 7.18 -9.21
N GLN A 92 -7.10 6.34 -8.27
CA GLN A 92 -6.42 5.10 -7.90
C GLN A 92 -6.94 3.94 -8.76
N PHE A 93 -6.03 3.31 -9.50
CA PHE A 93 -6.27 2.11 -10.31
C PHE A 93 -5.59 0.86 -9.72
N GLY A 94 -4.55 1.04 -8.90
CA GLY A 94 -3.81 -0.08 -8.31
C GLY A 94 -4.62 -0.75 -7.20
N PHE A 95 -4.49 -2.08 -7.12
CA PHE A 95 -5.12 -2.91 -6.07
C PHE A 95 -6.65 -2.75 -5.94
N ARG A 96 -7.32 -2.37 -7.02
CA ARG A 96 -8.79 -2.27 -7.08
C ARG A 96 -9.37 -3.28 -8.06
N PRO A 97 -10.49 -3.94 -7.72
CA PRO A 97 -11.28 -4.73 -8.66
C PRO A 97 -11.62 -3.92 -9.90
N TYR A 98 -11.64 -4.56 -11.06
CA TYR A 98 -11.99 -3.96 -12.37
C TYR A 98 -11.02 -2.89 -12.88
N HIS A 99 -9.93 -2.61 -12.16
CA HIS A 99 -8.83 -1.79 -12.64
C HIS A 99 -7.60 -2.67 -12.94
N SER A 100 -6.86 -2.29 -13.97
CA SER A 100 -5.63 -2.94 -14.41
C SER A 100 -4.65 -1.92 -14.98
N THR A 101 -3.41 -2.33 -15.20
CA THR A 101 -2.41 -1.50 -15.89
C THR A 101 -2.88 -1.09 -17.29
N THR A 102 -3.61 -1.97 -17.99
CA THR A 102 -4.20 -1.70 -19.30
C THR A 102 -5.28 -0.63 -19.23
N THR A 103 -6.17 -0.67 -18.22
CA THR A 103 -7.20 0.38 -18.07
C THR A 103 -6.59 1.73 -17.75
N THR A 104 -5.52 1.77 -16.93
CA THR A 104 -4.80 3.01 -16.64
C THR A 104 -4.13 3.55 -17.89
N LEU A 105 -3.45 2.70 -18.66
CA LEU A 105 -2.82 3.11 -19.90
C LEU A 105 -3.83 3.62 -20.93
N LEU A 106 -4.99 2.96 -21.03
CA LEU A 106 -6.08 3.39 -21.92
C LEU A 106 -6.61 4.77 -21.50
N ASP A 107 -6.86 4.99 -20.21
CA ASP A 107 -7.30 6.31 -19.70
C ASP A 107 -6.28 7.41 -20.02
N CYS A 108 -5.00 7.17 -19.72
CA CYS A 108 -3.92 8.12 -20.01
C CYS A 108 -3.84 8.43 -21.50
N THR A 109 -3.74 7.40 -22.34
CA THR A 109 -3.57 7.58 -23.80
C THR A 109 -4.77 8.25 -24.43
N ASN A 110 -5.99 7.92 -24.00
CA ASN A 110 -7.20 8.58 -24.49
C ASN A 110 -7.22 10.08 -24.16
N GLU A 111 -6.84 10.47 -22.93
CA GLU A 111 -6.68 11.89 -22.58
C GLU A 111 -5.60 12.55 -23.44
N TRP A 112 -4.44 11.91 -23.59
CA TRP A 112 -3.33 12.48 -24.35
C TRP A 112 -3.70 12.73 -25.81
N TYR A 113 -4.30 11.74 -26.49
CA TYR A 113 -4.77 11.91 -27.88
C TYR A 113 -5.85 12.99 -27.99
N THR A 114 -6.83 13.00 -27.08
CA THR A 114 -7.88 14.05 -27.06
C THR A 114 -7.30 15.46 -26.93
N ASN A 115 -6.25 15.62 -26.12
CA ASN A 115 -5.57 16.90 -25.95
C ASN A 115 -4.75 17.27 -27.20
N MET A 116 -4.08 16.30 -27.83
CA MET A 116 -3.33 16.50 -29.07
C MET A 116 -4.26 16.92 -30.22
N ASP A 117 -5.44 16.32 -30.35
CA ASP A 117 -6.45 16.69 -31.34
C ASP A 117 -6.96 18.13 -31.16
N ARG A 118 -6.88 18.66 -29.93
CA ARG A 118 -7.20 20.05 -29.59
C ARG A 118 -6.02 21.00 -29.76
N GLY A 119 -4.87 20.52 -30.25
CA GLY A 119 -3.65 21.31 -30.41
C GLY A 119 -2.97 21.66 -29.08
N LEU A 120 -3.21 20.87 -28.02
CA LEU A 120 -2.58 21.05 -26.71
C LEU A 120 -1.39 20.11 -26.53
N TYR A 121 -0.44 20.51 -25.68
CA TYR A 121 0.71 19.71 -25.26
C TYR A 121 0.40 18.97 -23.97
N ASN A 122 0.80 17.70 -23.90
CA ASN A 122 0.78 16.89 -22.68
C ASN A 122 2.22 16.76 -22.16
N LEU A 123 2.47 17.23 -20.94
CA LEU A 123 3.70 16.96 -20.19
C LEU A 123 3.37 15.93 -19.12
N VAL A 124 4.06 14.79 -19.13
CA VAL A 124 3.82 13.69 -18.19
C VAL A 124 5.02 13.54 -17.27
N VAL A 125 4.78 13.60 -15.98
CA VAL A 125 5.79 13.39 -14.94
C VAL A 125 5.52 12.07 -14.22
N PHE A 126 6.52 11.20 -14.14
CA PHE A 126 6.43 9.93 -13.44
C PHE A 126 7.08 10.05 -12.07
N LEU A 127 6.35 9.69 -11.03
CA LEU A 127 6.79 9.70 -9.64
C LEU A 127 6.99 8.28 -9.15
N ASP A 128 8.21 7.95 -8.70
CA ASP A 128 8.56 6.66 -8.09
C ASP A 128 8.81 6.85 -6.59
N LEU A 129 7.96 6.27 -5.74
CA LEU A 129 8.15 6.32 -4.29
C LEU A 129 9.24 5.34 -3.84
N LYS A 130 10.21 5.82 -3.06
CA LYS A 130 11.30 4.99 -2.54
C LYS A 130 10.81 4.14 -1.36
N LYS A 131 10.83 2.81 -1.53
CA LYS A 131 10.49 1.83 -0.48
C LYS A 131 9.15 2.14 0.20
N SER A 132 8.16 2.48 -0.61
CA SER A 132 6.84 3.00 -0.21
C SER A 132 6.15 2.19 0.90
N PHE A 133 6.17 0.86 0.82
CA PHE A 133 5.60 -0.01 1.84
C PHE A 133 6.38 -0.02 3.15
N ASP A 134 7.70 0.19 3.12
CA ASP A 134 8.57 0.10 4.30
C ASP A 134 8.62 1.43 5.08
N THR A 135 8.16 2.53 4.47
CA THR A 135 8.24 3.88 5.05
C THR A 135 6.92 4.41 5.62
N VAL A 136 5.83 3.63 5.55
CA VAL A 136 4.52 4.07 6.03
C VAL A 136 4.55 4.34 7.53
N ASP A 137 4.22 5.57 7.93
CA ASP A 137 4.09 5.94 9.33
C ASP A 137 2.73 5.46 9.90
N HIS A 138 2.77 4.72 11.00
CA HIS A 138 1.58 4.10 11.58
C HIS A 138 0.61 5.13 12.18
N GLU A 139 1.09 6.22 12.79
CA GLU A 139 0.19 7.22 13.37
C GLU A 139 -0.52 8.03 12.29
N ILE A 140 0.21 8.48 11.26
CA ILE A 140 -0.39 9.18 10.12
C ILE A 140 -1.44 8.28 9.46
N LEU A 141 -1.14 6.99 9.28
CA LEU A 141 -2.05 6.03 8.71
C LEU A 141 -3.35 5.92 9.53
N LEU A 142 -3.24 5.76 10.85
CA LEU A 142 -4.40 5.65 11.73
C LEU A 142 -5.22 6.94 11.76
N SER A 143 -4.58 8.11 11.75
CA SER A 143 -5.28 9.41 11.63
C SER A 143 -6.04 9.54 10.31
N LYS A 144 -5.50 9.05 9.19
CA LYS A 144 -6.23 9.04 7.91
C LYS A 144 -7.45 8.12 7.96
N PHE A 145 -7.32 6.93 8.52
CA PHE A 145 -8.46 6.03 8.70
C PHE A 145 -9.54 6.63 9.61
N GLU A 146 -9.16 7.38 10.64
CA GLU A 146 -10.11 8.15 11.46
C GLU A 146 -10.84 9.21 10.63
N MET A 147 -10.13 9.94 9.76
CA MET A 147 -10.75 10.90 8.82
C MET A 147 -11.69 10.22 7.80
N TYR A 148 -11.42 8.97 7.43
CA TYR A 148 -12.30 8.15 6.59
C TYR A 148 -13.54 7.61 7.32
N GLY A 149 -13.73 7.94 8.60
CA GLY A 149 -14.91 7.57 9.37
C GLY A 149 -14.83 6.21 10.07
N PHE A 150 -13.63 5.63 10.19
CA PHE A 150 -13.47 4.36 10.89
C PHE A 150 -13.74 4.52 12.39
N GLN A 151 -14.52 3.60 12.93
CA GLN A 151 -14.87 3.59 14.34
C GLN A 151 -13.67 3.23 15.22
N ARG A 152 -13.72 3.66 16.48
CA ARG A 152 -12.65 3.46 17.47
C ARG A 152 -12.20 2.00 17.59
N LYS A 153 -13.14 1.04 17.59
CA LYS A 153 -12.85 -0.39 17.63
C LYS A 153 -11.99 -0.86 16.46
N ALA A 154 -12.40 -0.54 15.24
CA ALA A 154 -11.66 -0.89 14.03
C ALA A 154 -10.26 -0.24 14.00
N LEU A 155 -10.17 1.03 14.44
CA LEU A 155 -8.87 1.72 14.56
C LEU A 155 -7.96 1.09 15.61
N ASN A 156 -8.52 0.66 16.75
CA ASN A 156 -7.77 -0.04 17.79
C ASN A 156 -7.24 -1.39 17.31
N LEU A 157 -8.08 -2.17 16.60
CA LEU A 157 -7.66 -3.44 16.01
C LEU A 157 -6.57 -3.22 14.95
N LEU A 158 -6.72 -2.23 14.08
CA LEU A 158 -5.71 -1.87 13.07
C LEU A 158 -4.40 -1.39 13.72
N ARG A 159 -4.49 -0.58 14.79
CA ARG A 159 -3.35 -0.17 15.60
C ARG A 159 -2.65 -1.38 16.21
N CYS A 160 -3.41 -2.29 16.83
CA CYS A 160 -2.87 -3.52 17.41
C CYS A 160 -2.22 -4.39 16.33
N TYR A 161 -2.80 -4.49 15.13
CA TYR A 161 -2.20 -5.21 14.00
C TYR A 161 -0.83 -4.64 13.58
N LEU A 162 -0.65 -3.32 13.63
CA LEU A 162 0.56 -2.62 13.19
C LEU A 162 1.66 -2.55 14.26
N THR A 163 1.29 -2.48 15.54
CA THR A 163 2.25 -2.30 16.64
C THR A 163 2.81 -3.62 17.17
N HIS A 164 4.03 -3.56 17.73
CA HIS A 164 4.75 -4.71 18.30
C HIS A 164 4.89 -5.88 17.33
N ARG A 165 5.02 -5.56 16.04
CA ARG A 165 5.37 -6.55 15.02
C ARG A 165 6.86 -6.77 15.02
N THR A 166 7.25 -8.02 14.86
CA THR A 166 8.65 -8.40 14.82
C THR A 166 8.99 -9.05 13.49
N GLN A 167 10.26 -8.97 13.11
CA GLN A 167 10.77 -9.58 11.90
C GLN A 167 12.17 -10.14 12.10
N SER A 168 12.41 -11.32 11.53
CA SER A 168 13.74 -11.90 11.37
C SER A 168 14.04 -12.10 9.88
N CYS A 169 15.27 -11.82 9.46
CA CYS A 169 15.72 -12.07 8.09
C CYS A 169 16.24 -13.51 7.98
N GLN A 170 15.80 -14.24 6.95
CA GLN A 170 16.29 -15.56 6.63
C GLN A 170 17.09 -15.52 5.33
N LEU A 171 18.35 -15.98 5.40
CA LEU A 171 19.17 -16.24 4.23
C LEU A 171 19.57 -17.72 4.23
N ALA A 172 19.07 -18.48 3.26
CA ALA A 172 19.17 -19.93 3.23
C ALA A 172 18.68 -20.57 4.55
N SER A 173 19.55 -21.23 5.31
CA SER A 173 19.24 -21.87 6.59
C SER A 173 19.53 -20.99 7.82
N ILE A 174 20.06 -19.78 7.62
CA ILE A 174 20.50 -18.89 8.71
C ILE A 174 19.43 -17.83 8.97
N PHE A 175 19.20 -17.55 10.25
CA PHE A 175 18.27 -16.53 10.73
C PHE A 175 19.03 -15.39 11.43
N SER A 176 18.61 -14.16 11.19
CA SER A 176 19.04 -13.01 12.00
C SER A 176 18.35 -13.00 13.35
N VAL A 177 18.88 -12.19 14.27
CA VAL A 177 18.16 -11.77 15.47
C VAL A 177 16.84 -11.11 15.05
N GLU A 178 15.79 -11.38 15.81
CA GLU A 178 14.49 -10.76 15.64
C GLU A 178 14.53 -9.29 16.06
N LYS A 179 13.89 -8.42 15.27
CA LYS A 179 13.78 -6.98 15.54
C LYS A 179 12.34 -6.51 15.40
N GLU A 180 11.97 -5.53 16.21
CA GLU A 180 10.68 -4.86 16.10
C GLU A 180 10.63 -3.93 14.88
N ILE A 181 9.48 -3.90 14.22
CA ILE A 181 9.17 -3.01 13.11
C ILE A 181 8.46 -1.77 13.67
N ILE A 182 9.10 -0.61 13.50
CA ILE A 182 8.57 0.68 13.97
C ILE A 182 7.75 1.43 12.92
N CYS A 183 7.89 1.06 11.64
CA CYS A 183 7.17 1.68 10.52
C CYS A 183 7.07 0.71 9.35
N GLY A 184 6.19 1.04 8.41
CA GLY A 184 5.94 0.25 7.22
C GLY A 184 4.89 -0.84 7.42
N ILE A 185 4.61 -1.53 6.33
CA ILE A 185 3.60 -2.56 6.20
C ILE A 185 4.28 -3.82 5.65
N PRO A 186 4.01 -5.02 6.20
CA PRO A 186 4.66 -6.25 5.73
C PRO A 186 4.41 -6.51 4.23
N GLN A 187 5.47 -6.56 3.43
CA GLN A 187 5.41 -6.89 2.00
C GLN A 187 5.11 -8.38 1.79
N GLY A 188 3.82 -8.73 1.71
CA GLY A 188 3.33 -10.11 1.72
C GLY A 188 2.07 -10.31 2.57
N SER A 189 1.65 -9.24 3.26
CA SER A 189 0.34 -9.08 3.86
C SER A 189 -0.77 -9.02 2.80
N ILE A 190 -1.94 -9.57 3.14
CA ILE A 190 -3.18 -9.44 2.36
C ILE A 190 -3.79 -8.06 2.58
N LEU A 191 -3.75 -7.57 3.82
CA LEU A 191 -4.31 -6.28 4.19
C LEU A 191 -3.43 -5.10 3.73
N GLY A 192 -2.13 -5.34 3.62
CA GLY A 192 -1.13 -4.30 3.37
C GLY A 192 -1.37 -3.44 2.12
N PRO A 193 -1.65 -4.02 0.93
CA PRO A 193 -1.96 -3.25 -0.27
C PRO A 193 -3.14 -2.28 -0.10
N LEU A 194 -4.21 -2.71 0.60
CA LEU A 194 -5.39 -1.87 0.85
C LEU A 194 -5.03 -0.67 1.74
N ILE A 195 -4.35 -0.94 2.84
CA ILE A 195 -3.89 0.10 3.77
C ILE A 195 -2.98 1.09 3.05
N PHE A 196 -2.07 0.61 2.19
CA PHE A 196 -1.16 1.46 1.43
C PHE A 196 -1.89 2.38 0.46
N ILE A 197 -2.84 1.87 -0.34
CA ILE A 197 -3.59 2.74 -1.26
C ILE A 197 -4.42 3.78 -0.51
N MET A 198 -4.95 3.43 0.68
CA MET A 198 -5.66 4.38 1.53
C MET A 198 -4.72 5.44 2.14
N TYR A 199 -3.47 5.08 2.41
CA TYR A 199 -2.47 6.03 2.90
C TYR A 199 -2.18 7.15 1.91
N ILE A 200 -2.13 6.84 0.62
CA ILE A 200 -1.84 7.80 -0.46
C ILE A 200 -3.10 8.36 -1.13
N ASN A 201 -4.29 7.98 -0.64
CA ASN A 201 -5.57 8.23 -1.33
C ASN A 201 -5.91 9.71 -1.46
N ASP A 202 -5.40 10.53 -0.55
CA ASP A 202 -5.50 11.99 -0.52
C ASP A 202 -4.43 12.70 -1.34
N LEU A 203 -3.45 12.01 -1.94
CA LEU A 203 -2.44 12.64 -2.82
C LEU A 203 -3.10 13.56 -3.87
N PRO A 204 -4.17 13.15 -4.59
CA PRO A 204 -4.81 14.01 -5.59
C PRO A 204 -5.37 15.32 -5.05
N SER A 205 -5.64 15.41 -3.74
CA SER A 205 -6.18 16.62 -3.12
C SER A 205 -5.17 17.77 -3.02
N CYS A 206 -3.86 17.48 -3.13
CA CYS A 206 -2.83 18.52 -3.15
C CYS A 206 -2.51 19.05 -4.56
N LEU A 207 -3.12 18.49 -5.60
CA LEU A 207 -2.89 18.86 -6.99
C LEU A 207 -3.94 19.87 -7.46
N GLU A 208 -3.49 20.91 -8.16
CA GLU A 208 -4.36 21.97 -8.66
C GLU A 208 -4.42 22.01 -10.19
N ARG A 209 -3.34 21.61 -10.87
CA ARG A 209 -3.12 21.88 -12.30
C ARG A 209 -2.89 20.63 -13.14
N THR A 210 -2.64 19.49 -12.50
CA THR A 210 -2.32 18.22 -13.14
C THR A 210 -3.35 17.14 -12.82
N THR A 211 -3.51 16.20 -13.76
CA THR A 211 -4.37 15.04 -13.57
C THR A 211 -3.50 13.86 -13.12
N PRO A 212 -3.68 13.34 -11.88
CA PRO A 212 -2.97 12.16 -11.44
C PRO A 212 -3.60 10.88 -11.99
N ARG A 213 -2.76 9.88 -12.31
CA ARG A 213 -3.16 8.47 -12.31
C ARG A 213 -2.21 7.70 -11.41
N MET A 214 -2.78 7.06 -10.40
CA MET A 214 -2.06 6.28 -9.42
C MET A 214 -2.29 4.80 -9.67
N PHE A 215 -1.22 4.02 -9.65
CA PHE A 215 -1.27 2.57 -9.64
C PHE A 215 -0.37 2.08 -8.51
N ALA A 216 -0.95 1.88 -7.33
CA ALA A 216 -0.18 1.60 -6.13
C ALA A 216 0.84 2.71 -5.86
N ASP A 217 2.14 2.39 -5.80
CA ASP A 217 3.22 3.33 -5.55
C ASP A 217 3.68 4.10 -6.80
N ASP A 218 3.35 3.61 -7.99
CA ASP A 218 3.62 4.31 -9.25
C ASP A 218 2.56 5.39 -9.47
N THR A 219 2.97 6.65 -9.57
CA THR A 219 2.05 7.76 -9.88
C THR A 219 2.54 8.52 -11.10
N ASN A 220 1.65 8.81 -12.03
CA ASN A 220 1.94 9.76 -13.10
C ASN A 220 1.05 11.01 -12.98
N LEU A 221 1.63 12.16 -13.28
CA LEU A 221 0.95 13.45 -13.33
C LEU A 221 0.96 13.94 -14.78
N THR A 222 -0.21 14.20 -15.34
CA THR A 222 -0.33 14.81 -16.67
C THR A 222 -0.66 16.30 -16.51
N ALA A 223 0.23 17.16 -17.01
CA ALA A 223 0.01 18.59 -17.14
C ALA A 223 -0.32 18.92 -18.60
N VAL A 224 -1.35 19.72 -18.82
CA VAL A 224 -1.80 20.09 -20.17
C VAL A 224 -1.62 21.59 -20.36
N GLY A 225 -1.08 22.02 -21.50
CA GLY A 225 -0.88 23.45 -21.82
C GLY A 225 -1.00 23.73 -23.32
N ARG A 226 -1.26 24.99 -23.69
CA ARG A 226 -1.23 25.45 -25.09
C ARG A 226 0.20 25.58 -25.60
N THR A 227 1.15 25.76 -24.69
CA THR A 227 2.59 25.74 -24.96
C THR A 227 3.28 24.78 -24.00
N ILE A 228 4.48 24.33 -24.36
CA ILE A 228 5.31 23.48 -23.48
C ILE A 228 5.60 24.20 -22.16
N SER A 229 5.96 25.48 -22.22
CA SER A 229 6.26 26.30 -21.03
C SER A 229 5.06 26.40 -20.07
N GLU A 230 3.83 26.51 -20.60
CA GLU A 230 2.63 26.50 -19.76
C GLU A 230 2.43 25.14 -19.06
N ALA A 231 2.66 24.03 -19.77
CA ALA A 231 2.57 22.69 -19.18
C ALA A 231 3.64 22.46 -18.10
N GLU A 232 4.87 22.95 -18.33
CA GLU A 232 5.97 22.91 -17.36
C GLU A 232 5.69 23.74 -16.10
N GLU A 233 5.12 24.93 -16.24
CA GLU A 233 4.73 25.77 -15.11
C GLU A 233 3.68 25.05 -14.24
N ARG A 234 2.63 24.52 -14.88
CA ARG A 234 1.58 23.74 -14.22
C ARG A 234 2.14 22.53 -13.48
N ALA A 235 3.00 21.74 -14.13
CA ALA A 235 3.66 20.60 -13.49
C ALA A 235 4.54 21.04 -12.31
N SER A 236 5.31 22.12 -12.45
CA SER A 236 6.21 22.62 -11.42
C SER A 236 5.48 23.11 -10.16
N VAL A 237 4.30 23.73 -10.31
CA VAL A 237 3.44 24.11 -9.18
C VAL A 237 3.03 22.88 -8.39
N ASP A 238 2.47 21.88 -9.07
CA ASP A 238 1.97 20.67 -8.43
C ASP A 238 3.10 19.81 -7.87
N LEU A 239 4.27 19.76 -8.50
CA LEU A 239 5.44 19.06 -7.95
C LEU A 239 5.90 19.65 -6.60
N ARG A 240 5.81 20.97 -6.42
CA ARG A 240 6.07 21.59 -5.11
C ARG A 240 5.03 21.21 -4.07
N ASN A 241 3.77 21.10 -4.46
CA ASN A 241 2.69 20.64 -3.57
C ASN A 241 2.87 19.17 -3.19
N VAL A 242 3.21 18.31 -4.15
CA VAL A 242 3.56 16.91 -3.92
C VAL A 242 4.74 16.79 -2.98
N GLN A 243 5.79 17.59 -3.14
CA GLN A 243 6.93 17.59 -2.21
C GLN A 243 6.50 17.90 -0.77
N LYS A 244 5.67 18.93 -0.57
CA LYS A 244 5.13 19.26 0.76
C LYS A 244 4.28 18.11 1.32
N TRP A 245 3.42 17.52 0.48
CA TRP A 245 2.59 16.38 0.86
C TRP A 245 3.43 15.15 1.24
N LEU A 246 4.47 14.84 0.49
CA LEU A 246 5.39 13.73 0.79
C LEU A 246 6.10 13.93 2.13
N CYS A 247 6.60 15.15 2.39
CA CYS A 247 7.20 15.51 3.66
C CYS A 247 6.21 15.34 4.82
N ALA A 248 4.97 15.81 4.67
CA ALA A 248 3.93 15.67 5.67
C ALA A 248 3.57 14.19 5.95
N ASN A 249 3.62 13.35 4.92
CA ASN A 249 3.34 11.92 4.99
C ASN A 249 4.60 11.06 5.23
N LYS A 250 5.76 11.66 5.54
CA LYS A 250 7.04 10.96 5.75
C LYS A 250 7.40 9.97 4.62
N LEU A 251 6.98 10.27 3.40
CA LEU A 251 7.32 9.51 2.20
C LEU A 251 8.50 10.18 1.47
N SER A 252 9.21 9.41 0.64
CA SER A 252 10.37 9.89 -0.11
C SER A 252 10.26 9.50 -1.58
N LEU A 253 10.65 10.40 -2.47
CA LEU A 253 10.80 10.10 -3.90
C LEU A 253 12.14 9.45 -4.19
N ASN A 254 12.13 8.61 -5.22
CA ASN A 254 13.34 8.08 -5.80
C ASN A 254 13.81 8.97 -6.95
N ILE A 255 14.63 9.97 -6.63
CA ILE A 255 15.16 10.98 -7.57
C ILE A 255 15.90 10.34 -8.76
N ALA A 256 16.47 9.14 -8.61
CA ALA A 256 17.14 8.47 -9.72
C ALA A 256 16.18 7.85 -10.75
N LYS A 257 14.90 7.72 -10.42
CA LYS A 257 13.85 7.15 -11.29
C LYS A 257 12.68 8.10 -11.56
N THR A 258 12.67 9.26 -10.90
CA THR A 258 11.69 10.34 -11.03
C THR A 258 12.34 11.44 -11.85
#